data_AF-A0A937STR5-F1
#
_entry.id   AF-A0A937STR5-F1
#
_cell.length_a   1.000
_cell.length_b   1.000
_cell.length_c   1.000
_cell.angle_alpha   90.00
_cell.angle_beta   90.00
_cell.angle_gamma   90.00
#
_symmetry.space_group_name_H-M   'P 1'
#
loop_
_entity.id
_entity.type
_entity.pdbx_description
1 polymer ?
#
loop_
_entity_poly.entity_id
_entity_poly.type
_entity_poly.pdbx_seq_one_letter_code
_entity_poly.pdbx_strand_id
1 'polypeptide(L)'
;RHERDGKVVENLKGRARLTGKGKAGSAAYTETEDTFVKLSAGTLFPTEHLQFLLREVKKGHRHVVRTMFDGASLDNPYMVSALMAGKLAGSLSNLAQPFSSKVDPSPSWPMHMAFYPRGKKNELPEFEISASYRQDGIADKIIQNFGDFSLDLSMSDLELLPKPPC
;
A
#
# COMPACT_ATOMS: atom_id res chain seq x y z
N ARG A 1 5.10 -2.36 16.18
CA ARG A 1 6.13 -1.97 17.16
C ARG A 1 7.03 -0.91 16.55
N HIS A 2 6.92 0.33 17.01
CA HIS A 2 7.86 1.40 16.73
C HIS A 2 8.79 1.57 17.93
N GLU A 3 10.08 1.74 17.63
CA GLU A 3 11.12 1.96 18.63
C GLU A 3 11.85 3.27 18.35
N ARG A 4 12.15 4.02 19.42
CA ARG A 4 13.01 5.20 19.36
C ARG A 4 14.04 5.08 20.47
N ASP A 5 15.32 5.18 20.12
CA ASP A 5 16.45 5.06 21.06
C ASP A 5 16.39 3.78 21.93
N GLY A 6 16.01 2.66 21.32
CA GLY A 6 15.89 1.36 22.00
C GLY A 6 14.68 1.22 22.95
N LYS A 7 13.79 2.22 23.00
CA LYS A 7 12.53 2.15 23.74
C LYS A 7 11.37 1.94 22.79
N VAL A 8 10.48 1.00 23.13
CA VAL A 8 9.20 0.86 22.43
C VAL A 8 8.36 2.08 22.74
N VAL A 9 8.13 2.91 21.72
CA VAL A 9 7.31 4.13 21.82
C VAL A 9 5.87 3.86 21.43
N GLU A 10 5.61 2.84 20.62
CA GLU A 10 4.27 2.46 20.20
C GLU A 10 4.22 0.97 19.81
N ASN A 11 3.19 0.25 20.26
CA ASN A 11 2.94 -1.11 19.79
C ASN A 11 1.49 -1.31 19.35
N LEU A 12 1.24 -1.11 18.07
CA LEU A 12 -0.04 -1.45 17.45
C LEU A 12 -0.05 -2.93 17.08
N LYS A 13 -0.92 -3.69 17.73
CA LYS A 13 -1.24 -5.07 17.43
C LYS A 13 -2.74 -5.23 17.47
N GLY A 14 -3.29 -6.03 16.57
CA GLY A 14 -4.74 -6.17 16.48
C GLY A 14 -5.20 -7.12 15.40
N ARG A 15 -6.50 -7.09 15.14
CA ARG A 15 -7.14 -7.85 14.05
C ARG A 15 -8.22 -7.01 13.40
N ALA A 16 -8.24 -7.03 12.07
CA ALA A 16 -9.32 -6.48 11.26
C ALA A 16 -10.07 -7.60 10.54
N ARG A 17 -11.40 -7.45 10.41
CA ARG A 17 -12.27 -8.40 9.72
C ARG A 17 -13.42 -7.69 9.05
N LEU A 18 -13.66 -8.03 7.79
CA LEU A 18 -14.90 -7.70 7.09
C LEU A 18 -15.92 -8.83 7.29
N THR A 19 -17.21 -8.48 7.36
CA THR A 19 -18.31 -9.45 7.50
C THR A 19 -18.57 -10.26 6.22
N GLY A 20 -17.99 -9.82 5.11
CA GLY A 20 -18.02 -10.47 3.80
C GLY A 20 -17.30 -9.61 2.76
N LYS A 21 -17.08 -10.15 1.56
CA LYS A 21 -16.40 -9.41 0.48
C LYS A 21 -17.16 -8.10 0.17
N GLY A 22 -16.48 -6.97 0.31
CA GLY A 22 -17.05 -5.64 0.10
C GLY A 22 -18.09 -5.19 1.15
N LYS A 23 -18.37 -6.00 2.18
CA LYS A 23 -19.27 -5.64 3.27
C LYS A 23 -18.51 -4.87 4.35
N ALA A 24 -19.26 -4.27 5.27
CA ALA A 24 -18.70 -3.57 6.43
C ALA A 24 -17.95 -4.54 7.35
N GLY A 25 -17.16 -3.99 8.27
CA GLY A 25 -16.35 -4.76 9.20
C GLY A 25 -15.91 -3.96 10.41
N SER A 26 -14.95 -4.51 11.13
CA SER A 26 -14.31 -3.87 12.28
C SER A 26 -12.83 -4.21 12.35
N ALA A 27 -12.07 -3.35 13.02
CA ALA A 27 -10.75 -3.65 13.52
C ALA A 27 -10.69 -3.38 15.02
N ALA A 28 -9.91 -4.18 15.74
CA ALA A 28 -9.66 -4.02 17.16
C ALA A 28 -8.16 -4.08 17.40
N TYR A 29 -7.62 -3.08 18.10
CA TYR A 29 -6.26 -3.10 18.64
C TYR A 29 -6.28 -3.72 20.03
N THR A 30 -5.31 -4.58 20.34
CA THR A 30 -5.29 -5.42 21.55
C THR A 30 -4.26 -4.99 22.59
N GLU A 31 -3.35 -4.06 22.25
CA GLU A 31 -2.27 -3.61 23.14
C GLU A 31 -2.33 -2.11 23.47
N THR A 32 -3.18 -1.37 22.76
CA THR A 32 -3.64 -0.03 23.14
C THR A 32 -5.08 -0.18 23.60
N GLU A 33 -5.52 0.54 24.65
CA GLU A 33 -6.90 0.52 25.20
C GLU A 33 -7.93 0.13 24.12
N ASP A 34 -8.66 -0.98 24.28
CA ASP A 34 -9.46 -1.68 23.26
C ASP A 34 -10.07 -0.74 22.20
N THR A 35 -9.27 -0.38 21.19
CA THR A 35 -9.64 0.65 20.23
C THR A 35 -10.38 -0.03 19.10
N PHE A 36 -11.69 0.18 19.05
CA PHE A 36 -12.55 -0.35 18.00
C PHE A 36 -12.69 0.63 16.84
N VAL A 37 -12.27 0.21 15.66
CA VAL A 37 -12.42 0.97 14.41
C VAL A 37 -13.52 0.32 13.56
N LYS A 38 -14.56 1.10 13.22
CA LYS A 38 -15.60 0.66 12.28
C LYS A 38 -15.09 0.78 10.85
N LEU A 39 -15.19 -0.30 10.07
CA LEU A 39 -14.84 -0.32 8.66
C LEU A 39 -16.12 -0.26 7.83
N SER A 40 -16.24 0.77 7.00
CA SER A 40 -17.36 0.91 6.06
C SER A 40 -17.36 -0.20 5.00
N ALA A 41 -18.52 -0.45 4.41
CA ALA A 41 -18.60 -1.31 3.23
C ALA A 41 -17.68 -0.77 2.11
N GLY A 42 -17.00 -1.67 1.41
CA GLY A 42 -16.02 -1.34 0.38
C GLY A 42 -14.61 -1.01 0.89
N THR A 43 -14.35 -1.02 2.21
CA THR A 43 -12.96 -0.93 2.71
C THR A 43 -12.12 -2.09 2.21
N LEU A 44 -10.91 -1.79 1.74
CA LEU A 44 -9.93 -2.77 1.26
C LEU A 44 -8.76 -2.90 2.25
N PHE A 45 -8.21 -4.12 2.36
CA PHE A 45 -6.93 -4.36 3.02
C PHE A 45 -5.78 -4.25 2.00
N PRO A 46 -4.51 -4.10 2.43
CA PRO A 46 -3.41 -3.67 1.54
C PRO A 46 -3.24 -4.53 0.28
N THR A 47 -3.24 -5.85 0.43
CA THR A 47 -3.10 -6.77 -0.70
C THR A 47 -4.26 -6.66 -1.70
N GLU A 48 -5.51 -6.59 -1.22
CA GLU A 48 -6.68 -6.42 -2.09
C GLU A 48 -6.70 -5.03 -2.73
N HIS A 49 -6.22 -4.00 -2.03
CA HIS A 49 -6.09 -2.65 -2.56
C HIS A 49 -5.12 -2.60 -3.75
N LEU A 50 -3.92 -3.18 -3.61
CA LEU A 50 -2.96 -3.26 -4.72
C LEU A 50 -3.53 -4.06 -5.91
N GLN A 51 -4.15 -5.21 -5.65
CA GLN A 51 -4.81 -5.99 -6.70
C GLN A 51 -5.94 -5.21 -7.37
N PHE A 52 -6.72 -4.43 -6.62
CA PHE A 52 -7.75 -3.56 -7.15
C PHE A 52 -7.14 -2.52 -8.10
N LEU A 53 -6.11 -1.78 -7.69
CA LEU A 53 -5.44 -0.78 -8.55
C LEU A 53 -4.92 -1.40 -9.85
N LEU A 54 -4.21 -2.54 -9.74
CA LEU A 54 -3.68 -3.25 -10.91
C LEU A 54 -4.78 -3.75 -11.86
N ARG A 55 -5.95 -4.14 -11.35
CA ARG A 55 -7.09 -4.50 -12.20
C ARG A 55 -7.70 -3.28 -12.88
N GLU A 56 -7.88 -2.18 -12.15
CA GLU A 56 -8.54 -0.98 -12.68
C GLU A 56 -7.67 -0.28 -13.74
N VAL A 57 -6.35 -0.18 -13.53
CA VAL A 57 -5.44 0.41 -14.54
C VAL A 57 -5.40 -0.42 -15.83
N LYS A 58 -5.50 -1.75 -15.74
CA LYS A 58 -5.58 -2.65 -16.91
C LYS A 58 -6.89 -2.49 -17.69
N LYS A 59 -7.97 -2.08 -17.04
CA LYS A 59 -9.24 -1.71 -17.69
C LYS A 59 -9.21 -0.31 -18.31
N GLY A 60 -8.10 0.42 -18.16
CA GLY A 60 -7.94 1.78 -18.68
C GLY A 60 -8.39 2.87 -17.71
N HIS A 61 -8.83 2.55 -16.50
CA HIS A 61 -9.13 3.57 -15.49
C HIS A 61 -7.84 4.24 -15.04
N ARG A 62 -7.87 5.57 -14.91
CA ARG A 62 -6.70 6.41 -14.56
C ARG A 62 -6.78 7.04 -13.18
N HIS A 63 -7.96 7.06 -12.59
CA HIS A 63 -8.20 7.62 -11.26
C HIS A 63 -9.23 6.75 -10.53
N VAL A 64 -8.93 6.44 -9.27
CA VAL A 64 -9.84 5.70 -8.37
C VAL A 64 -9.70 6.23 -6.95
N VAL A 65 -10.80 6.17 -6.19
CA VAL A 65 -10.81 6.52 -4.76
C VAL A 65 -11.40 5.34 -3.98
N ARG A 66 -10.67 4.86 -2.96
CA ARG A 66 -11.11 3.74 -2.11
C ARG A 66 -10.72 3.96 -0.66
N THR A 67 -11.50 3.40 0.25
CA THR A 67 -11.10 3.32 1.66
C THR A 67 -10.17 2.13 1.86
N MET A 68 -9.04 2.35 2.51
CA MET A 68 -8.06 1.32 2.87
C MET A 68 -7.86 1.29 4.39
N PHE A 69 -7.67 0.10 4.93
CA PHE A 69 -7.22 -0.10 6.31
C PHE A 69 -5.94 -0.96 6.28
N ASP A 70 -4.80 -0.40 6.70
CA ASP A 70 -3.52 -1.13 6.81
C ASP A 70 -3.14 -1.49 8.26
N GLY A 71 -3.76 -0.85 9.24
CA GLY A 71 -3.48 -1.06 10.67
C GLY A 71 -2.12 -0.52 11.12
N ALA A 72 -1.42 0.25 10.29
CA ALA A 72 -0.08 0.80 10.58
C ALA A 72 -0.11 2.02 11.53
N SER A 73 -1.27 2.63 11.71
CA SER A 73 -1.46 3.82 12.55
C SER A 73 -2.87 3.85 13.14
N LEU A 74 -3.08 4.67 14.17
CA LEU A 74 -4.41 4.97 14.72
C LEU A 74 -5.23 5.93 13.84
N ASP A 75 -4.63 6.53 12.81
CA ASP A 75 -5.33 7.37 11.83
C ASP A 75 -6.11 6.58 10.78
N ASN A 76 -5.96 5.24 10.79
CA ASN A 76 -6.74 4.34 9.98
C ASN A 76 -8.26 4.43 10.29
N PRO A 77 -9.14 4.23 9.29
CA PRO A 77 -8.84 3.94 7.89
C PRO A 77 -8.58 5.20 7.05
N TYR A 78 -7.77 5.04 6.01
CA TYR A 78 -7.48 6.09 5.04
C TYR A 78 -8.45 6.05 3.85
N MET A 79 -8.88 7.22 3.37
CA MET A 79 -9.36 7.39 2.01
C MET A 79 -8.13 7.58 1.11
N VAL A 80 -7.98 6.71 0.12
CA VAL A 80 -6.85 6.72 -0.81
C VAL A 80 -7.34 7.18 -2.16
N SER A 81 -6.81 8.30 -2.64
CA SER A 81 -6.99 8.78 -4.01
C SER A 81 -5.78 8.36 -4.84
N ALA A 82 -5.99 7.52 -5.85
CA ALA A 82 -4.92 6.96 -6.67
C ALA A 82 -5.03 7.41 -8.12
N LEU A 83 -3.98 8.07 -8.62
CA LEU A 83 -3.74 8.37 -10.03
C LEU A 83 -2.82 7.30 -10.62
N MET A 84 -3.19 6.75 -11.77
CA MET A 84 -2.51 5.61 -12.39
C MET A 84 -2.17 5.95 -13.85
N ALA A 85 -0.88 5.97 -14.17
CA ALA A 85 -0.38 6.30 -15.48
C ALA A 85 -0.47 5.14 -16.48
N GLY A 86 -0.15 5.44 -17.73
CA GLY A 86 -0.02 4.47 -18.82
C GLY A 86 0.88 3.28 -18.49
N LYS A 87 0.65 2.16 -19.18
CA LYS A 87 1.55 1.00 -19.14
C LYS A 87 2.94 1.44 -19.60
N LEU A 88 3.95 1.25 -18.78
CA LEU A 88 5.34 1.34 -19.20
C LEU A 88 5.79 -0.04 -19.72
N ALA A 89 6.63 -0.03 -20.75
CA ALA A 89 7.27 -1.26 -21.21
C ALA A 89 8.10 -1.86 -20.07
N GLY A 90 8.09 -3.18 -19.95
CA GLY A 90 8.90 -3.87 -18.96
C GLY A 90 10.37 -3.68 -19.29
N SER A 91 11.03 -2.77 -18.58
CA SER A 91 12.47 -2.61 -18.64
C SER A 91 13.08 -3.15 -17.36
N LEU A 92 14.08 -4.01 -17.49
CA LEU A 92 14.91 -4.44 -16.37
C LEU A 92 15.98 -3.38 -16.01
N SER A 93 16.08 -2.28 -16.76
CA SER A 93 17.10 -1.24 -16.58
C SER A 93 17.07 -0.56 -15.22
N ASN A 94 15.91 -0.54 -14.56
CA ASN A 94 15.72 0.08 -13.25
C ASN A 94 15.85 -0.94 -12.10
N LEU A 95 15.86 -2.24 -12.41
CA LEU A 95 16.21 -3.29 -11.46
C LEU A 95 17.73 -3.37 -11.42
N ALA A 96 18.32 -3.35 -10.22
CA ALA A 96 19.78 -3.46 -10.12
C ALA A 96 20.27 -4.75 -10.79
N GLN A 97 21.47 -4.69 -11.38
CA GLN A 97 22.02 -5.74 -12.26
C GLN A 97 22.01 -7.19 -11.72
N PRO A 98 22.09 -7.50 -10.40
CA PRO A 98 21.96 -8.89 -9.95
C PRO A 98 20.51 -9.44 -9.98
N PHE A 99 19.48 -8.62 -10.22
CA PHE A 99 18.06 -9.01 -10.14
C PHE A 99 17.42 -9.28 -11.49
N SER A 100 17.94 -8.65 -12.55
CA SER A 100 17.41 -8.76 -13.91
C SER A 100 17.42 -10.20 -14.44
N SER A 101 18.33 -11.05 -13.95
CA SER A 101 18.40 -12.48 -14.31
C SER A 101 17.44 -13.38 -13.52
N LYS A 102 16.90 -12.90 -12.40
CA LYS A 102 16.00 -13.66 -11.52
C LYS A 102 14.52 -13.42 -11.82
N VAL A 103 14.20 -12.36 -12.57
CA VAL A 103 12.83 -11.92 -12.79
C VAL A 103 12.60 -11.61 -14.26
N ASP A 104 11.51 -12.14 -14.81
CA ASP A 104 11.13 -11.83 -16.18
C ASP A 104 10.83 -10.33 -16.36
N PRO A 105 11.14 -9.74 -17.53
CA PRO A 105 10.63 -8.44 -17.90
C PRO A 105 9.09 -8.44 -17.80
N SER A 106 8.54 -7.48 -17.06
CA SER A 106 7.10 -7.36 -16.86
C SER A 106 6.70 -5.90 -16.97
N PRO A 107 5.55 -5.60 -17.60
CA PRO A 107 5.07 -4.24 -17.66
C PRO A 107 4.79 -3.71 -16.26
N SER A 108 4.99 -2.40 -16.11
CA SER A 108 4.70 -1.68 -14.87
C SER A 108 3.74 -0.51 -15.12
N TRP A 109 3.10 -0.09 -14.04
CA TRP A 109 2.19 1.05 -14.01
C TRP A 109 2.64 2.01 -12.91
N PRO A 110 3.09 3.22 -13.28
CA PRO A 110 3.32 4.29 -12.31
C PRO A 110 2.00 4.67 -11.65
N MET A 111 2.02 4.73 -10.32
CA MET A 111 0.89 5.09 -9.49
C MET A 111 1.32 6.15 -8.49
N HIS A 112 0.47 7.14 -8.30
CA HIS A 112 0.58 8.17 -7.29
C HIS A 112 -0.65 8.08 -6.38
N MET A 113 -0.44 7.89 -5.09
CA MET A 113 -1.49 7.63 -4.11
C MET A 113 -1.41 8.65 -2.98
N ALA A 114 -2.51 9.33 -2.69
CA ALA A 114 -2.63 10.28 -1.58
C ALA A 114 -3.55 9.71 -0.50
N PHE A 115 -3.10 9.71 0.76
CA PHE A 115 -3.77 9.07 1.90
C PHE A 115 -4.36 10.11 2.85
N TYR A 116 -5.69 10.07 3.02
CA TYR A 116 -6.44 11.02 3.85
C TYR A 116 -7.10 10.29 5.03
N PRO A 117 -6.82 10.63 6.29
CA PRO A 117 -7.49 10.03 7.45
C PRO A 117 -9.00 10.35 7.40
N ARG A 118 -9.88 9.33 7.42
CA ARG A 118 -11.34 9.56 7.29
C ARG A 118 -11.95 10.43 8.40
N GLY A 119 -11.32 10.50 9.57
CA GLY A 119 -11.81 11.23 10.74
C GLY A 119 -11.37 12.69 10.81
N LYS A 120 -10.43 13.12 9.96
CA LYS A 120 -9.86 14.47 9.98
C LYS A 120 -10.34 15.25 8.75
N LYS A 121 -10.75 16.51 8.93
CA LYS A 121 -11.08 17.43 7.83
C LYS A 121 -9.82 18.17 7.39
N ASN A 122 -8.86 17.45 6.86
CA ASN A 122 -7.63 18.03 6.32
C ASN A 122 -7.80 18.25 4.81
N GLU A 123 -7.33 19.40 4.32
CA GLU A 123 -7.29 19.67 2.87
C GLU A 123 -6.13 18.94 2.19
N LEU A 124 -5.07 18.65 2.95
CA LEU A 124 -3.87 17.95 2.48
C LEU A 124 -3.88 16.47 2.89
N PRO A 125 -3.27 15.58 2.09
CA PRO A 125 -3.05 14.20 2.51
C PRO A 125 -2.09 14.13 3.69
N GLU A 126 -2.23 13.10 4.52
CA GLU A 126 -1.28 12.78 5.60
C GLU A 126 0.08 12.38 5.03
N PHE A 127 0.05 11.59 3.95
CA PHE A 127 1.23 11.22 3.18
C PHE A 127 0.83 10.81 1.77
N GLU A 128 1.82 10.77 0.88
CA GLU A 128 1.69 10.35 -0.50
C GLU A 128 2.70 9.25 -0.82
N ILE A 129 2.31 8.32 -1.69
CA ILE A 129 3.18 7.25 -2.18
C ILE A 129 3.22 7.30 -3.70
N SER A 130 4.43 7.36 -4.26
CA SER A 130 4.69 7.16 -5.68
C SER A 130 5.46 5.86 -5.89
N ALA A 131 4.94 4.99 -6.74
CA ALA A 131 5.59 3.72 -7.06
C ALA A 131 5.22 3.24 -8.48
N SER A 132 6.12 2.50 -9.12
CA SER A 132 5.81 1.79 -10.36
C SER A 132 5.60 0.31 -10.07
N TYR A 133 4.35 -0.14 -10.05
CA TYR A 133 4.04 -1.54 -9.76
C TYR A 133 4.06 -2.38 -11.03
N ARG A 134 4.84 -3.45 -11.02
CA ARG A 134 4.80 -4.52 -12.02
C ARG A 134 3.48 -5.31 -11.93
N GLN A 135 3.20 -6.10 -12.96
CA GLN A 135 2.02 -6.98 -12.98
C GLN A 135 1.94 -7.95 -11.80
N ASP A 136 3.10 -8.37 -11.28
CA ASP A 136 3.25 -9.26 -10.12
C ASP A 136 3.18 -8.52 -8.77
N GLY A 137 3.02 -7.19 -8.79
CA GLY A 137 2.93 -6.34 -7.59
C GLY A 137 4.27 -5.85 -7.06
N ILE A 138 5.40 -6.22 -7.67
CA ILE A 138 6.73 -5.75 -7.27
C ILE A 138 6.93 -4.30 -7.72
N ALA A 139 7.45 -3.46 -6.82
CA ALA A 139 7.92 -2.10 -7.13
C ALA A 139 9.43 -2.01 -6.85
N ASP A 140 10.19 -1.51 -7.83
CA ASP A 140 11.64 -1.30 -7.77
C ASP A 140 12.04 -0.06 -6.96
N LYS A 141 11.23 0.99 -7.08
CA LYS A 141 11.40 2.28 -6.41
C LYS A 141 10.07 2.72 -5.80
N ILE A 142 10.13 3.20 -4.56
CA ILE A 142 8.98 3.78 -3.85
C ILE A 142 9.43 5.11 -3.26
N ILE A 143 8.68 6.18 -3.53
CA ILE A 143 8.86 7.46 -2.85
C ILE A 143 7.68 7.64 -1.91
N GLN A 144 7.97 7.89 -0.63
CA GLN A 144 6.96 8.24 0.39
C GLN A 144 7.18 9.69 0.81
N ASN A 145 6.17 10.53 0.65
CA ASN A 145 6.21 11.95 1.00
C ASN A 145 5.30 12.21 2.19
N PHE A 146 5.85 12.68 3.30
CA PHE A 146 5.13 13.03 4.53
C PHE A 146 4.85 14.54 4.65
N GLY A 147 5.24 15.32 3.63
CA GLY A 147 5.06 16.76 3.56
C GLY A 147 6.28 17.55 4.03
N ASP A 148 6.86 17.19 5.18
CA ASP A 148 8.07 17.80 5.75
C ASP A 148 9.36 17.10 5.33
N PHE A 149 9.30 15.79 5.06
CA PHE A 149 10.37 15.01 4.45
C PHE A 149 9.83 13.95 3.48
N SER A 150 10.74 13.44 2.66
CA SER A 150 10.46 12.32 1.75
C SER A 150 11.48 11.21 1.93
N LEU A 151 11.01 9.96 1.84
CA LEU A 151 11.85 8.77 1.79
C LEU A 151 11.93 8.28 0.34
N ASP A 152 13.14 8.17 -0.19
CA ASP A 152 13.41 7.51 -1.47
C ASP A 152 13.90 6.08 -1.21
N LEU A 153 13.01 5.11 -1.41
CA LEU A 153 13.26 3.70 -1.19
C LEU A 153 13.62 3.05 -2.52
N SER A 154 14.85 2.56 -2.61
CA SER A 154 15.34 1.79 -3.76
C SER A 154 15.59 0.34 -3.35
N MET A 155 15.12 -0.60 -4.17
CA MET A 155 15.31 -2.03 -3.91
C MET A 155 16.78 -2.42 -3.98
N SER A 156 17.30 -2.93 -2.87
CA SER A 156 18.70 -3.39 -2.76
C SER A 156 18.85 -4.90 -2.86
N ASP A 157 17.82 -5.69 -2.58
CA ASP A 157 17.81 -7.15 -2.71
C ASP A 157 16.42 -7.70 -3.07
N LEU A 158 16.38 -8.84 -3.75
CA LEU A 158 15.16 -9.55 -4.13
C LEU A 158 15.36 -11.06 -4.08
N GLU A 159 14.57 -11.70 -3.23
CA GLU A 159 14.45 -13.15 -3.10
C GLU A 159 13.04 -13.60 -3.52
N LEU A 160 12.97 -14.46 -4.53
CA LEU A 160 11.70 -15.03 -4.97
C LEU A 160 11.38 -16.28 -4.15
N LEU A 161 10.17 -16.30 -3.59
CA LEU A 161 9.67 -17.49 -2.89
C LEU A 161 9.42 -18.63 -3.88
N PRO A 162 9.65 -19.89 -3.48
CA PRO A 162 9.31 -21.03 -4.30
C PRO A 162 7.82 -21.04 -4.62
N LYS A 163 7.48 -21.42 -5.85
CA LYS A 163 6.07 -21.59 -6.23
C LYS A 163 5.46 -22.71 -5.36
N PRO A 164 4.25 -22.52 -4.81
CA PRO A 164 3.58 -23.60 -4.08
C PRO A 164 3.38 -24.80 -5.01
N PRO A 165 3.42 -26.04 -4.48
CA PRO A 165 3.09 -27.22 -5.26
C PRO A 165 1.67 -27.07 -5.82
N CYS A 166 1.53 -27.37 -7.11
CA CYS A 166 0.24 -27.34 -7.82
C CYS A 166 -0.66 -28.51 -7.37
#